data_AF-A0A1Y4SWD3-F1
#
_entry.id   AF-A0A1Y4SWD3-F1
#
_cell.length_a   1.000
_cell.length_b   1.000
_cell.length_c   1.000
_cell.angle_alpha   90.00
_cell.angle_beta   90.00
_cell.angle_gamma   90.00
#
_symmetry.space_group_name_H-M   'P 1'
#
loop_
_entity.id
_entity.type
_entity.pdbx_description
1 polymer ?
#
loop_
_entity_poly.entity_id
_entity_poly.type
_entity_poly.pdbx_seq_one_letter_code
_entity_poly.pdbx_strand_id
1 'polypeptide(L)'
;MKASEKLSLISQTQDDVDYLLNKKTSCHYIQKILTFWIVGLSLYSIFCFAIDNINIYYQLYNFPFYYPIKNLCQIGFNCILLILLWKSINKVTSLQERRFLKTWFIFPVLISLEQIMSCTMTYINADFLLTFYLTFPMSIIINIIMLFYIHYYIRQKYILWIAGINIAYLIFSFLYSIYFPTLTDVSLLSKTLFSLIDIVKTYLITCILSNLFVVLCIGGEKDEQNIRTI
;
A
#
# COMPACT_ATOMS: atom_id res chain seq x y z
N MET A 1 30.80 -24.84 13.11
CA MET A 1 30.46 -23.46 12.72
C MET A 1 31.46 -23.01 11.65
N LYS A 2 30.97 -22.68 10.45
CA LYS A 2 31.84 -22.35 9.31
C LYS A 2 32.45 -20.96 9.47
N ALA A 3 33.63 -20.72 8.90
CA ALA A 3 34.32 -19.42 8.99
C ALA A 3 33.46 -18.25 8.48
N SER A 4 32.62 -18.50 7.46
CA SER A 4 31.64 -17.54 6.93
C SER A 4 30.58 -17.12 7.95
N GLU A 5 30.12 -18.05 8.80
CA GLU A 5 29.13 -17.76 9.84
C GLU A 5 29.73 -16.91 10.96
N LYS A 6 31.00 -17.15 11.30
CA LYS A 6 31.74 -16.34 12.27
C LYS A 6 31.96 -14.92 11.74
N LEU A 7 32.34 -14.79 10.46
CA LEU A 7 32.50 -13.49 9.80
C LEU A 7 31.18 -12.71 9.75
N SER A 8 30.07 -13.35 9.43
CA SER A 8 28.75 -12.69 9.44
C SER A 8 28.32 -12.26 10.85
N LEU A 9 28.68 -13.04 11.88
CA LEU A 9 28.39 -12.68 13.27
C LEU A 9 29.22 -11.48 13.69
N ILE A 10 30.52 -11.47 13.38
CA ILE A 10 31.43 -10.37 13.71
C ILE A 10 30.99 -9.07 13.02
N SER A 11 30.64 -9.11 11.73
CA SER A 11 30.14 -7.93 11.02
C SER A 11 28.84 -7.42 11.64
N GLN A 12 27.93 -8.32 11.98
CA GLN A 12 26.67 -7.97 12.63
C GLN A 12 26.88 -7.37 14.04
N THR A 13 27.90 -7.84 14.76
CA THR A 13 28.24 -7.28 16.08
C THR A 13 28.88 -5.91 15.96
N GLN A 14 29.71 -5.68 14.93
CA GLN A 14 30.27 -4.35 14.64
C GLN A 14 29.17 -3.37 14.24
N ASP A 15 28.21 -3.78 13.40
CA ASP A 15 27.06 -2.97 13.03
C ASP A 15 26.20 -2.61 14.25
N ASP A 16 25.99 -3.54 15.19
CA ASP A 16 25.25 -3.30 16.44
C ASP A 16 26.00 -2.35 17.40
N VAL A 17 27.33 -2.39 17.42
CA VAL A 17 28.17 -1.49 18.24
C VAL A 17 28.24 -0.09 17.64
N ASP A 18 28.43 0.03 16.33
CA ASP A 18 28.33 1.31 15.62
C ASP A 18 26.92 1.90 15.71
N TYR A 19 25.89 1.05 15.79
CA TYR A 19 24.52 1.45 16.04
C TYR A 19 24.31 2.06 17.44
N LEU A 20 24.89 1.46 18.48
CA LEU A 20 24.85 2.01 19.85
C LEU A 20 25.61 3.33 19.97
N LEU A 21 26.72 3.47 19.25
CA LEU A 21 27.60 4.64 19.31
C LEU A 21 27.12 5.80 18.44
N ASN A 22 26.62 5.54 17.22
CA ASN A 22 26.40 6.58 16.21
C ASN A 22 24.93 6.94 15.94
N LYS A 23 23.94 6.28 16.59
CA LYS A 23 22.50 6.56 16.39
C LYS A 23 22.06 6.63 14.92
N LYS A 24 22.78 5.99 13.99
CA LYS A 24 22.36 5.93 12.58
C LYS A 24 21.20 4.94 12.47
N THR A 25 20.00 5.45 12.21
CA THR A 25 18.83 4.63 11.89
C THR A 25 19.03 4.01 10.51
N SER A 26 19.55 2.78 10.46
CA SER A 26 19.53 2.00 9.23
C SER A 26 18.07 1.81 8.77
N CYS A 27 17.84 2.02 7.48
CA CYS A 27 16.53 1.85 6.84
C CYS A 27 16.60 0.85 5.67
N HIS A 28 17.65 0.03 5.60
CA HIS A 28 17.88 -0.84 4.45
C HIS A 28 16.81 -1.92 4.27
N TYR A 29 16.50 -2.67 5.32
CA TYR A 29 15.47 -3.71 5.25
C TYR A 29 14.07 -3.11 5.22
N ILE A 30 13.86 -1.97 5.88
CA ILE A 30 12.61 -1.21 5.78
C ILE A 30 12.31 -0.86 4.31
N GLN A 31 13.27 -0.23 3.62
CA GLN A 31 13.11 0.12 2.19
C GLN A 31 12.82 -1.14 1.34
N LYS A 32 13.56 -2.23 1.57
CA LYS A 32 13.38 -3.49 0.83
C LYS A 32 11.98 -4.08 1.01
N ILE A 33 11.46 -4.08 2.25
CA ILE A 33 10.15 -4.64 2.56
C ILE A 33 9.02 -3.74 2.08
N LEU A 34 9.16 -2.41 2.21
CA LEU A 34 8.23 -1.46 1.60
C LEU A 34 8.18 -1.62 0.08
N THR A 35 9.34 -1.79 -0.57
CA THR A 35 9.41 -2.06 -2.02
C THR A 35 8.69 -3.34 -2.38
N PHE A 36 8.93 -4.43 -1.64
CA PHE A 36 8.24 -5.71 -1.85
C PHE A 36 6.71 -5.56 -1.73
N TRP A 37 6.24 -4.82 -0.72
CA TRP A 37 4.83 -4.52 -0.55
C TRP A 37 4.23 -3.72 -1.71
N ILE A 38 4.89 -2.65 -2.16
CA ILE A 38 4.42 -1.81 -3.26
C ILE A 38 4.32 -2.61 -4.56
N VAL A 39 5.32 -3.43 -4.85
CA VAL A 39 5.31 -4.31 -6.03
C VAL A 39 4.15 -5.30 -5.94
N GLY A 40 3.96 -5.93 -4.77
CA GLY A 40 2.82 -6.85 -4.55
C GLY A 40 1.46 -6.17 -4.71
N LEU A 41 1.30 -4.96 -4.16
CA LEU A 41 0.08 -4.16 -4.28
C LEU A 41 -0.18 -3.73 -5.72
N SER A 42 0.87 -3.35 -6.45
CA SER A 42 0.78 -2.98 -7.87
C SER A 42 0.37 -4.17 -8.74
N LEU A 43 0.94 -5.35 -8.49
CA LEU A 43 0.55 -6.59 -9.16
C LEU A 43 -0.91 -6.95 -8.87
N TYR A 44 -1.37 -6.78 -7.63
CA TYR A 44 -2.77 -6.96 -7.27
C TYR A 44 -3.69 -6.00 -8.05
N SER A 45 -3.37 -4.70 -8.07
CA SER A 45 -4.18 -3.70 -8.78
C SER A 45 -4.23 -3.95 -10.27
N ILE A 46 -3.10 -4.32 -10.90
CA ILE A 46 -3.04 -4.69 -12.32
C ILE A 46 -3.88 -5.95 -12.60
N PHE A 47 -3.78 -6.95 -11.73
CA PHE A 47 -4.59 -8.18 -11.84
C PHE A 47 -6.09 -7.87 -11.79
N CYS A 48 -6.54 -7.06 -10.83
CA CYS A 48 -7.93 -6.63 -10.74
C CYS A 48 -8.36 -5.83 -11.98
N PHE A 49 -7.54 -4.88 -12.43
CA PHE A 49 -7.81 -4.07 -13.62
C PHE A 49 -7.96 -4.94 -14.87
N ALA A 50 -7.07 -5.91 -15.07
CA ALA A 50 -7.14 -6.83 -16.21
C ALA A 50 -8.43 -7.66 -16.18
N ILE A 51 -8.78 -8.22 -15.01
CA ILE A 51 -10.01 -9.01 -14.83
C ILE A 51 -11.26 -8.18 -15.11
N ASP A 52 -11.31 -6.94 -14.62
CA ASP A 52 -12.47 -6.08 -14.84
C ASP A 52 -12.63 -5.66 -16.30
N ASN A 53 -11.54 -5.41 -17.02
CA ASN A 53 -11.61 -5.14 -18.46
C ASN A 53 -12.01 -6.39 -19.27
N ILE A 54 -11.52 -7.57 -18.91
CA ILE A 54 -11.93 -8.84 -19.52
C ILE A 54 -13.43 -9.07 -19.29
N ASN A 55 -13.95 -8.78 -18.09
CA ASN A 55 -15.38 -8.87 -17.78
C ASN A 55 -16.22 -7.99 -18.72
N ILE A 56 -15.82 -6.74 -18.88
CA ILE A 56 -16.54 -5.76 -19.71
C ILE A 56 -16.51 -6.20 -21.18
N TYR A 57 -15.34 -6.61 -21.68
CA TYR A 57 -15.16 -6.98 -23.08
C TYR A 57 -15.94 -8.24 -23.47
N TYR A 58 -15.89 -9.28 -22.62
CA TYR A 58 -16.56 -10.56 -22.88
C TYR A 58 -17.95 -10.69 -22.23
N GLN A 59 -18.44 -9.62 -21.57
CA GLN A 59 -19.71 -9.60 -20.84
C GLN A 59 -19.85 -10.77 -19.86
N LEU A 60 -18.78 -11.06 -19.10
CA LEU A 60 -18.70 -12.24 -18.23
C LEU A 60 -19.65 -12.17 -17.03
N TYR A 61 -20.22 -11.01 -16.73
CA TYR A 61 -21.22 -10.80 -15.69
C TYR A 61 -22.49 -11.66 -15.88
N ASN A 62 -22.72 -12.16 -17.10
CA ASN A 62 -23.81 -13.09 -17.40
C ASN A 62 -23.53 -14.53 -16.93
N PHE A 63 -22.29 -14.86 -16.58
CA PHE A 63 -21.93 -16.20 -16.11
C PHE A 63 -22.03 -16.28 -14.59
N PRO A 64 -22.82 -17.24 -14.04
CA PRO A 64 -23.10 -17.29 -12.60
C PRO A 64 -21.85 -17.56 -11.75
N PHE A 65 -20.83 -18.21 -12.32
CA PHE A 65 -19.59 -18.55 -11.61
C PHE A 65 -18.53 -17.45 -11.66
N TYR A 66 -18.71 -16.41 -12.50
CA TYR A 66 -17.68 -15.40 -12.72
C TYR A 66 -17.31 -14.62 -11.44
N TYR A 67 -18.30 -14.01 -10.78
CA TYR A 67 -18.07 -13.24 -9.56
C TYR A 67 -17.54 -14.10 -8.39
N PRO A 68 -18.06 -15.32 -8.12
CA PRO A 68 -17.43 -16.27 -7.21
C PRO A 68 -15.94 -16.53 -7.47
N ILE A 69 -15.57 -16.82 -8.72
CA ILE A 69 -14.17 -17.10 -9.06
C ILE A 69 -13.32 -15.84 -8.88
N LYS A 70 -13.78 -14.69 -9.39
CA LYS A 70 -13.10 -13.40 -9.23
C LYS A 70 -12.82 -13.08 -7.76
N ASN A 71 -13.85 -13.16 -6.91
CA ASN A 71 -13.75 -12.84 -5.49
C ASN A 71 -12.81 -13.80 -4.76
N LEU A 72 -12.87 -15.11 -5.05
CA LEU A 72 -11.95 -16.10 -4.49
C LEU A 72 -10.49 -15.82 -4.89
N CYS A 73 -10.24 -15.46 -6.16
CA CYS A 73 -8.91 -15.08 -6.62
C CYS A 73 -8.39 -13.83 -5.90
N GLN A 74 -9.22 -12.79 -5.73
CA GLN A 74 -8.85 -11.56 -5.04
C GLN A 74 -8.53 -11.80 -3.55
N ILE A 75 -9.34 -12.61 -2.87
CA ILE A 75 -9.09 -13.02 -1.48
C ILE A 75 -7.78 -13.82 -1.39
N GLY A 76 -7.62 -14.83 -2.24
CA GLY A 76 -6.43 -15.68 -2.28
C GLY A 76 -5.14 -14.88 -2.50
N PHE A 77 -5.15 -13.92 -3.43
CA PHE A 77 -4.01 -13.06 -3.70
C PHE A 77 -3.63 -12.22 -2.47
N ASN A 78 -4.61 -11.58 -1.82
CA ASN A 78 -4.38 -10.80 -0.60
C ASN A 78 -3.79 -11.65 0.53
N CYS A 79 -4.34 -12.85 0.77
CA CYS A 79 -3.82 -13.75 1.79
C CYS A 79 -2.38 -14.20 1.49
N ILE A 80 -2.08 -14.58 0.25
CA ILE A 80 -0.73 -14.99 -0.17
C ILE A 80 0.25 -13.83 0.02
N LEU A 81 -0.12 -12.62 -0.40
CA LEU A 81 0.72 -11.43 -0.28
C LEU A 81 1.07 -11.15 1.19
N LEU A 82 0.09 -11.20 2.10
CA LEU A 82 0.32 -11.01 3.54
C LEU A 82 1.24 -12.08 4.13
N ILE A 83 1.07 -13.35 3.75
CA ILE A 83 1.92 -14.46 4.21
C ILE A 83 3.38 -14.25 3.75
N LEU A 84 3.58 -13.88 2.49
CA LEU A 84 4.91 -13.62 1.94
C LEU A 84 5.56 -12.40 2.60
N LEU A 85 4.78 -11.34 2.85
CA LEU A 85 5.24 -10.14 3.54
C LEU A 85 5.66 -10.46 4.98
N TRP A 86 4.84 -11.20 5.74
CA TRP A 86 5.17 -11.62 7.10
C TRP A 86 6.44 -12.47 7.17
N LYS A 87 6.58 -13.44 6.24
CA LYS A 87 7.81 -14.24 6.12
C LYS A 87 9.03 -13.36 5.84
N SER A 88 8.89 -12.33 5.00
CA SER A 88 9.97 -11.41 4.67
C SER A 88 10.38 -10.53 5.87
N ILE A 89 9.41 -10.05 6.65
CA ILE A 89 9.66 -9.28 7.88
C ILE A 89 10.43 -10.11 8.91
N ASN A 90 10.07 -11.38 9.09
CA ASN A 90 10.75 -12.24 10.07
C ASN A 90 12.19 -12.62 9.67
N LYS A 91 12.56 -12.48 8.40
CA LYS A 91 13.94 -12.68 7.91
C LYS A 91 14.86 -11.48 8.13
N VAL A 92 14.35 -10.34 8.60
CA VAL A 92 15.17 -9.16 8.88
C VAL A 92 16.08 -9.44 10.08
N THR A 93 17.38 -9.21 9.89
CA THR A 93 18.42 -9.44 10.89
C THR A 93 18.44 -8.32 11.93
N SER A 94 18.28 -7.06 11.52
CA SER A 94 18.23 -5.91 12.42
C SER A 94 17.01 -5.96 13.36
N LEU A 95 17.26 -5.92 14.67
CA LEU A 95 16.22 -5.96 15.70
C LEU A 95 15.30 -4.73 15.65
N GLN A 96 15.86 -3.54 15.44
CA GLN A 96 15.10 -2.29 15.41
C GLN A 96 14.17 -2.22 14.20
N GLU A 97 14.72 -2.47 12.99
CA GLU A 97 13.95 -2.47 11.75
C GLU A 97 12.86 -3.55 11.78
N ARG A 98 13.18 -4.75 12.32
CA ARG A 98 12.19 -5.82 12.47
C ARG A 98 11.05 -5.44 13.41
N ARG A 99 11.33 -4.76 14.54
CA ARG A 99 10.27 -4.29 15.46
C ARG A 99 9.37 -3.27 14.78
N PHE A 100 9.95 -2.28 14.11
CA PHE A 100 9.21 -1.31 13.32
C PHE A 100 8.31 -2.01 12.29
N LEU A 101 8.88 -2.93 11.50
CA LEU A 101 8.16 -3.63 10.45
C LEU A 101 7.04 -4.55 10.95
N LYS A 102 7.22 -5.19 12.12
CA LYS A 102 6.15 -5.99 12.75
C LYS A 102 4.95 -5.13 13.14
N THR A 103 5.18 -3.93 13.65
CA THR A 103 4.09 -2.98 13.95
C THR A 103 3.50 -2.42 12.67
N TRP A 104 4.34 -2.03 11.70
CA TRP A 104 3.92 -1.55 10.38
C TRP A 104 3.05 -2.57 9.63
N PHE A 105 3.26 -3.87 9.83
CA PHE A 105 2.48 -4.94 9.18
C PHE A 105 0.95 -4.83 9.40
N ILE A 106 0.50 -4.10 10.43
CA ILE A 106 -0.93 -3.83 10.63
C ILE A 106 -1.56 -3.09 9.45
N PHE A 107 -0.82 -2.18 8.79
CA PHE A 107 -1.37 -1.39 7.68
C PHE A 107 -1.62 -2.23 6.42
N PRO A 108 -0.67 -3.06 5.92
CA PRO A 108 -0.95 -4.06 4.91
C PRO A 108 -2.16 -4.95 5.21
N VAL A 109 -2.26 -5.42 6.46
CA VAL A 109 -3.39 -6.26 6.90
C VAL A 109 -4.71 -5.50 6.78
N LEU A 110 -4.78 -4.24 7.24
CA LEU A 110 -5.99 -3.42 7.15
C LEU A 110 -6.39 -3.16 5.69
N ILE A 111 -5.43 -2.83 4.80
CA ILE A 111 -5.71 -2.65 3.37
C ILE A 111 -6.26 -3.93 2.76
N SER A 112 -5.64 -5.09 3.03
CA SER A 112 -6.13 -6.37 2.53
C SER A 112 -7.50 -6.75 3.10
N LEU A 113 -7.77 -6.44 4.37
CA LEU A 113 -9.10 -6.67 4.98
C LEU A 113 -10.19 -5.85 4.30
N GLU A 114 -9.93 -4.59 3.97
CA GLU A 114 -10.87 -3.75 3.20
C GLU A 114 -11.20 -4.38 1.84
N GLN A 115 -10.19 -4.86 1.12
CA GLN A 115 -10.37 -5.51 -0.17
C GLN A 115 -11.21 -6.80 -0.07
N ILE A 116 -10.87 -7.66 0.91
CA ILE A 116 -11.60 -8.90 1.21
C ILE A 116 -13.04 -8.61 1.66
N MET A 117 -13.23 -7.57 2.47
CA MET A 117 -14.56 -7.17 2.92
C MET A 117 -15.43 -6.78 1.73
N SER A 118 -14.86 -6.05 0.76
CA SER A 118 -15.61 -5.70 -0.43
C SER A 118 -15.99 -6.91 -1.30
N CYS A 119 -15.14 -7.95 -1.34
CA CYS A 119 -15.47 -9.23 -1.98
C CYS A 119 -16.62 -9.97 -1.27
N THR A 120 -16.61 -9.98 0.07
CA THR A 120 -17.60 -10.74 0.87
C THR A 120 -18.95 -10.04 0.96
N MET A 121 -18.98 -8.71 0.99
CA MET A 121 -20.22 -7.93 1.05
C MET A 121 -21.09 -8.09 -0.20
N THR A 122 -20.52 -8.49 -1.34
CA THR A 122 -21.28 -8.86 -2.55
C THR A 122 -22.29 -10.00 -2.31
N TYR A 123 -22.04 -10.87 -1.33
CA TYR A 123 -22.93 -12.00 -0.99
C TYR A 123 -23.92 -11.71 0.13
N ILE A 124 -23.71 -10.63 0.89
CA ILE A 124 -24.53 -10.29 2.06
C ILE A 124 -25.62 -9.30 1.68
N ASN A 125 -25.24 -8.17 1.07
CA ASN A 125 -26.18 -7.13 0.64
C ASN A 125 -25.53 -6.20 -0.40
N ALA A 126 -25.98 -6.28 -1.65
CA ALA A 126 -25.44 -5.48 -2.75
C ALA A 126 -25.68 -3.97 -2.59
N ASP A 127 -26.78 -3.56 -1.95
CA ASP A 127 -27.09 -2.14 -1.71
C ASP A 127 -26.17 -1.54 -0.64
N PHE A 128 -25.79 -2.35 0.36
CA PHE A 128 -24.82 -1.95 1.37
C PHE A 128 -23.41 -1.83 0.77
N LEU A 129 -23.05 -2.72 -0.15
CA LEU A 129 -21.80 -2.64 -0.92
C LEU A 129 -21.72 -1.35 -1.75
N LEU A 130 -22.80 -1.02 -2.46
CA LEU A 130 -22.88 0.18 -3.29
C LEU A 130 -22.74 1.46 -2.45
N THR A 131 -23.39 1.47 -1.27
CA THR A 131 -23.25 2.57 -0.31
C THR A 131 -21.82 2.65 0.26
N PHE A 132 -21.21 1.51 0.61
CA PHE A 132 -19.85 1.43 1.18
C PHE A 132 -18.77 1.91 0.21
N TYR A 133 -18.81 1.49 -1.07
CA TYR A 133 -17.88 1.95 -2.10
C TYR A 133 -18.05 3.44 -2.45
N LEU A 134 -19.29 3.94 -2.43
CA LEU A 134 -19.57 5.34 -2.75
C LEU A 134 -19.16 6.30 -1.64
N THR A 135 -19.20 5.87 -0.37
CA THR A 135 -19.11 6.82 0.74
C THR A 135 -17.70 7.14 1.21
N PHE A 136 -16.77 6.20 1.37
CA PHE A 136 -15.51 6.53 2.05
C PHE A 136 -14.30 5.69 1.61
N PRO A 137 -13.24 6.30 1.04
CA PRO A 137 -12.06 5.55 0.61
C PRO A 137 -11.15 5.22 1.81
N MET A 138 -11.51 4.17 2.55
CA MET A 138 -10.84 3.73 3.77
C MET A 138 -9.35 3.42 3.57
N SER A 139 -9.00 2.86 2.41
CA SER A 139 -7.61 2.59 2.02
C SER A 139 -6.71 3.81 2.10
N ILE A 140 -7.22 4.99 1.74
CA ILE A 140 -6.47 6.25 1.77
C ILE A 140 -6.24 6.70 3.21
N ILE A 141 -7.20 6.48 4.10
CA ILE A 141 -7.07 6.82 5.53
C ILE A 141 -6.02 5.92 6.18
N ILE A 142 -6.10 4.62 5.92
CA ILE A 142 -5.09 3.66 6.39
C ILE A 142 -3.71 4.08 5.88
N ASN A 143 -3.61 4.49 4.61
CA ASN A 143 -2.38 4.98 4.02
C ASN A 143 -1.87 6.28 4.67
N ILE A 144 -2.73 7.24 5.00
CA ILE A 144 -2.35 8.47 5.71
C ILE A 144 -1.76 8.14 7.09
N ILE A 145 -2.42 7.28 7.87
CA ILE A 145 -1.93 6.86 9.19
C ILE A 145 -0.59 6.13 9.04
N MET A 146 -0.46 5.27 8.03
CA MET A 146 0.80 4.60 7.71
C MET A 146 1.92 5.60 7.37
N LEU A 147 1.65 6.64 6.58
CA LEU A 147 2.63 7.67 6.25
C LEU A 147 3.10 8.43 7.50
N PHE A 148 2.19 8.77 8.42
CA PHE A 148 2.58 9.35 9.72
C PHE A 148 3.43 8.40 10.55
N TYR A 149 3.10 7.10 10.57
CA TYR A 149 3.89 6.09 11.26
C TYR A 149 5.31 5.96 10.69
N ILE A 150 5.44 5.94 9.36
CA ILE A 150 6.75 5.90 8.68
C ILE A 150 7.52 7.20 8.96
N HIS A 151 6.87 8.37 8.88
CA HIS A 151 7.49 9.65 9.21
C HIS A 151 7.99 9.71 10.65
N TYR A 152 7.24 9.18 11.62
CA TYR A 152 7.65 9.15 13.02
C TYR A 152 8.99 8.41 13.22
N TYR A 153 9.20 7.33 12.47
CA TYR A 153 10.43 6.53 12.54
C TYR A 153 11.60 7.16 11.75
N ILE A 154 11.35 7.54 10.49
CA ILE A 154 12.41 8.00 9.56
C ILE A 154 12.73 9.50 9.75
N ARG A 155 11.77 10.27 10.27
CA ARG A 155 11.84 11.73 10.49
C ARG A 155 12.05 12.57 9.23
N GLN A 156 11.68 12.05 8.07
CA GLN A 156 11.86 12.78 6.81
C GLN A 156 10.67 13.66 6.46
N LYS A 157 10.94 14.95 6.20
CA LYS A 157 9.91 15.98 5.96
C LYS A 157 9.07 15.70 4.72
N TYR A 158 9.67 15.14 3.66
CA TYR A 158 8.96 14.82 2.41
C TYR A 158 7.79 13.86 2.60
N ILE A 159 7.88 12.93 3.56
CA ILE A 159 6.79 11.99 3.87
C ILE A 159 5.56 12.75 4.41
N LEU A 160 5.76 13.83 5.17
CA LEU A 160 4.69 14.66 5.69
C LEU A 160 3.97 15.44 4.57
N TRP A 161 4.73 15.95 3.59
CA TRP A 161 4.15 16.58 2.40
C TRP A 161 3.23 15.61 1.62
N ILE A 162 3.67 14.37 1.41
CA ILE A 162 2.85 13.33 0.77
C ILE A 162 1.60 13.04 1.59
N ALA A 163 1.72 12.96 2.93
CA ALA A 163 0.55 12.78 3.80
C ALA A 163 -0.45 13.92 3.63
N GLY A 164 0.03 15.17 3.55
CA GLY A 164 -0.79 16.34 3.24
C GLY A 164 -1.50 16.25 1.88
N ILE A 165 -0.79 15.81 0.84
CA ILE A 165 -1.39 15.58 -0.49
C ILE A 165 -2.48 14.50 -0.44
N ASN A 166 -2.25 13.42 0.31
CA ASN A 166 -3.25 12.36 0.50
C ASN A 166 -4.50 12.87 1.24
N ILE A 167 -4.33 13.72 2.24
CA ILE A 167 -5.44 14.36 2.96
C ILE A 167 -6.24 15.27 2.01
N ALA A 168 -5.56 16.10 1.22
CA ALA A 168 -6.22 16.97 0.24
C ALA A 168 -7.00 16.15 -0.80
N TYR A 169 -6.39 15.07 -1.31
CA TYR A 169 -7.05 14.15 -2.22
C TYR A 169 -8.27 13.47 -1.55
N LEU A 170 -8.15 12.97 -0.32
CA LEU A 170 -9.25 12.36 0.43
C LEU A 170 -10.46 13.31 0.52
N ILE A 171 -10.23 14.55 0.95
CA ILE A 171 -11.29 15.56 1.09
C ILE A 171 -11.94 15.86 -0.26
N PHE A 172 -11.12 16.16 -1.27
CA PHE A 172 -11.62 16.44 -2.62
C PHE A 172 -12.44 15.28 -3.17
N SER A 173 -11.92 14.07 -3.04
CA SER A 173 -12.49 12.84 -3.57
C SER A 173 -13.78 12.42 -2.85
N PHE A 174 -13.90 12.72 -1.56
CA PHE A 174 -15.11 12.54 -0.78
C PHE A 174 -16.20 13.55 -1.16
N LEU A 175 -15.86 14.85 -1.17
CA LEU A 175 -16.79 15.92 -1.53
C LEU A 175 -17.31 15.76 -2.95
N TYR A 176 -16.44 15.41 -3.89
CA TYR A 176 -16.82 15.21 -5.29
C TYR A 176 -17.75 14.00 -5.47
N SER A 177 -17.51 12.89 -4.75
CA SER A 177 -18.40 11.72 -4.78
C SER A 177 -19.79 11.99 -4.21
N ILE A 178 -19.92 12.90 -3.24
CA ILE A 178 -21.23 13.32 -2.70
C ILE A 178 -21.94 14.29 -3.64
N TYR A 179 -21.19 15.22 -4.24
CA TYR A 179 -21.77 16.26 -5.10
C TYR A 179 -22.22 15.72 -6.46
N PHE A 180 -21.44 14.82 -7.07
CA PHE A 180 -21.68 14.35 -8.43
C PHE A 180 -23.09 13.75 -8.67
N PRO A 181 -23.65 12.90 -7.78
CA PRO A 181 -25.01 12.37 -7.95
C PRO A 181 -26.13 13.42 -7.88
N THR A 182 -25.86 14.61 -7.35
CA THR A 182 -26.85 15.70 -7.23
C THR A 182 -26.95 16.58 -8.48
N LEU A 183 -26.06 16.37 -9.46
CA LEU A 183 -26.04 17.12 -10.71
C LEU A 183 -27.13 16.64 -11.67
N THR A 184 -28.00 17.55 -12.09
CA THR A 184 -29.08 17.27 -13.06
C THR A 184 -28.60 17.22 -14.50
N ASP A 185 -27.62 18.08 -14.87
CA ASP A 185 -26.99 18.12 -16.19
C ASP A 185 -25.50 17.84 -16.08
N VAL A 186 -25.12 16.59 -16.35
CA VAL A 186 -23.75 16.11 -16.17
C VAL A 186 -22.97 16.26 -17.49
N SER A 187 -22.08 17.24 -17.56
CA SER A 187 -21.19 17.45 -18.70
C SER A 187 -20.25 16.26 -18.92
N LEU A 188 -19.79 16.03 -20.16
CA LEU A 188 -18.83 14.95 -20.46
C LEU A 188 -17.58 15.05 -19.59
N LEU A 189 -17.06 16.27 -19.38
CA LEU A 189 -15.92 16.53 -18.51
C LEU A 189 -16.16 16.03 -17.09
N SER A 190 -17.31 16.35 -16.49
CA SER A 190 -17.64 15.90 -15.14
C SER A 190 -17.76 14.37 -15.04
N LYS A 191 -18.34 13.69 -16.05
CA LYS A 191 -18.37 12.22 -16.10
C LYS A 191 -16.97 11.61 -16.18
N THR A 192 -16.11 12.17 -17.02
CA THR A 192 -14.72 11.69 -17.15
C THR A 192 -13.92 11.88 -15.87
N LEU A 193 -14.08 13.02 -15.19
CA LEU A 193 -13.43 13.28 -13.91
C LEU A 193 -13.91 12.32 -12.81
N PHE A 194 -15.22 12.08 -12.72
CA PHE A 194 -15.78 11.12 -11.77
C PHE A 194 -15.24 9.71 -12.01
N SER A 195 -15.22 9.25 -13.26
CA SER A 195 -14.68 7.94 -13.63
C SER A 195 -13.18 7.83 -13.30
N LEU A 196 -12.39 8.87 -13.55
CA LEU A 196 -10.97 8.89 -13.20
C LEU A 196 -10.76 8.78 -11.69
N ILE A 197 -11.54 9.53 -10.89
CA ILE A 197 -11.48 9.46 -9.43
C ILE A 197 -11.82 8.05 -8.95
N ASP A 198 -12.86 7.45 -9.52
CA ASP A 198 -13.32 6.11 -9.16
C ASP A 198 -12.29 5.02 -9.51
N ILE A 199 -11.65 5.10 -10.68
CA ILE A 199 -10.52 4.25 -11.08
C ILE A 199 -9.36 4.39 -10.08
N VAL A 200 -8.97 5.64 -9.75
CA VAL A 200 -7.87 5.91 -8.83
C VAL A 200 -8.14 5.31 -7.44
N LYS A 201 -9.37 5.40 -6.94
CA LYS A 201 -9.80 4.77 -5.69
C LYS A 201 -9.78 3.24 -5.79
N THR A 202 -10.47 2.69 -6.79
CA THR A 202 -10.72 1.25 -6.93
C THR A 202 -9.43 0.46 -7.05
N TYR A 203 -8.46 0.97 -7.80
CA TYR A 203 -7.18 0.29 -8.03
C TYR A 203 -6.06 0.77 -7.09
N LEU A 204 -6.40 1.45 -6.00
CA LEU A 204 -5.46 1.87 -4.95
C LEU A 204 -4.28 2.71 -5.49
N ILE A 205 -4.49 3.45 -6.58
CA ILE A 205 -3.41 4.15 -7.31
C ILE A 205 -2.74 5.18 -6.40
N THR A 206 -3.53 5.94 -5.64
CA THR A 206 -3.01 6.94 -4.69
C THR A 206 -2.10 6.29 -3.64
N CYS A 207 -2.50 5.14 -3.08
CA CYS A 207 -1.69 4.40 -2.11
C CYS A 207 -0.39 3.88 -2.74
N ILE A 208 -0.45 3.34 -3.96
CA ILE A 208 0.74 2.86 -4.67
C ILE A 208 1.72 4.01 -4.91
N LEU A 209 1.25 5.13 -5.47
CA LEU A 209 2.09 6.29 -5.79
C LEU A 209 2.71 6.91 -4.53
N SER A 210 1.94 7.05 -3.45
CA SER A 210 2.46 7.61 -2.20
C SER A 210 3.55 6.73 -1.60
N ASN A 211 3.36 5.41 -1.61
CA ASN A 211 4.34 4.48 -1.04
C ASN A 211 5.58 4.36 -1.93
N LEU A 212 5.42 4.44 -3.25
CA LEU A 212 6.53 4.50 -4.20
C LEU A 212 7.41 5.72 -3.91
N PHE A 213 6.80 6.89 -3.72
CA PHE A 213 7.54 8.09 -3.37
C PHE A 213 8.26 7.95 -2.01
N VAL A 214 7.62 7.36 -1.00
CA VAL A 214 8.28 7.07 0.28
C VAL A 214 9.54 6.21 0.09
N VAL A 215 9.46 5.14 -0.71
CA VAL A 215 10.62 4.30 -1.00
C VAL A 215 11.73 5.06 -1.71
N LEU A 216 11.39 5.97 -2.65
CA LEU A 216 12.38 6.83 -3.31
C LEU A 216 13.04 7.80 -2.34
N CYS A 217 12.29 8.42 -1.42
CA CYS A 217 12.86 9.31 -0.39
C CYS A 217 13.83 8.59 0.53
N ILE A 218 13.50 7.37 0.96
CA ILE A 218 14.36 6.54 1.81
C ILE A 218 15.60 6.07 1.04
N GLY A 219 15.46 5.81 -0.26
CA GLY A 219 16.57 5.40 -1.13
C GLY A 219 17.58 6.52 -1.39
N GLY A 220 17.13 7.74 -1.66
CA GLY A 220 17.99 8.88 -2.01
C GLY A 220 18.93 9.34 -0.90
N GLU A 221 18.58 9.16 0.38
CA GLU A 221 19.46 9.54 1.50
C GLU A 221 20.75 8.70 1.57
N LYS A 222 20.77 7.48 1.02
CA LYS A 222 21.97 6.64 0.97
C LYS A 222 23.01 7.18 -0.01
N ASP A 223 22.56 7.78 -1.11
CA ASP A 223 23.46 8.34 -2.12
C ASP A 223 24.04 9.69 -1.65
N GLU A 224 23.26 10.53 -0.95
CA GLU A 224 23.77 11.78 -0.38
C GLU A 224 24.79 11.57 0.75
N GLN A 225 24.66 10.51 1.56
CA GLN A 225 25.66 10.19 2.61
C GLN A 225 26.98 9.68 2.02
N ASN A 226 26.94 8.98 0.88
CA ASN A 226 28.15 8.51 0.18
C ASN A 226 28.87 9.65 -0.56
N ILE A 227 28.16 10.68 -1.03
CA ILE A 227 28.78 11.84 -1.70
C ILE A 227 29.49 12.76 -0.71
N ARG A 228 29.04 12.83 0.55
CA ARG A 228 29.68 13.65 1.61
C ARG A 228 30.87 12.98 2.31
N THR A 229 31.24 11.77 1.89
CA THR A 229 32.35 10.99 2.48
C THR A 229 33.52 10.77 1.52
N ILE A 230 33.55 11.48 0.38
CA ILE A 230 34.68 11.59 -0.55
C ILE A 230 35.26 13.00 -0.42
#